data_AF-A0A3L7RTY3-F1
#
_entry.id   AF-A0A3L7RTY3-F1
#
_cell.length_a   1.000
_cell.length_b   1.000
_cell.length_c   1.000
_cell.angle_alpha   90.00
_cell.angle_beta   90.00
_cell.angle_gamma   90.00
#
_symmetry.space_group_name_H-M   'P 1'
#
loop_
_entity.id
_entity.type
_entity.pdbx_description
1 polymer ?
#
loop_
_entity_poly.entity_id
_entity_poly.type
_entity_poly.pdbx_seq_one_letter_code
_entity_poly.pdbx_strand_id
1 'polypeptide(L)'
;MIDPDKYLLLTGATGLLGRSLVRDLSATGRRVAILVRGSKTATAEERSDEILDDWRDVARVTVEAPVVISGDITAPGLGLDPAVADWVSRNVDEVVHSAASLSFQMRESDGEPWNSNVNGTANVLTLCRDLGIRRYHHVSSAYVCGTRRGRILETELDVGQTPGNDYERSKIESEKAAVSAPFFDVCTVHRPSIIVGDLVAGFTNTFHGFYKPLRIVQPFVEAFMQASLEPGSLLDVLGMTGDEVKNLVPVDWVSAVMTRIIGDAALHGRTYHITSTRPTPVSRLCRVFEELVVEMAAELAAERAAAGPAKGGLGFDPTVLARMFEDQMHVYRAYWSDDPRFDSTQCTAAVPDLPSPELDDETIRRLCRFAIANRFRWPPPGRAVRKATARGLLAARLGGVSWAAPASGDLVGLSVAGGGGGQWSIRCGVGGPVSLHVGAPPSVTPSILTNATTLESVLRGAISSRAAVDRGAVSLTGADDESRRFAGKILDLLASTPAASTRDREAVGGFVAAVR
;
A
#
# COMPACT_ATOMS: atom_id res chain seq x y z
N MET A 1 8.03 4.51 25.21
CA MET A 1 6.87 5.20 24.62
C MET A 1 7.20 5.54 23.17
N ILE A 2 6.23 5.47 22.27
CA ILE A 2 6.41 5.87 20.86
C ILE A 2 6.53 7.39 20.81
N ASP A 3 7.59 7.91 20.19
CA ASP A 3 7.80 9.35 20.07
C ASP A 3 6.87 9.92 18.98
N PRO A 4 5.93 10.82 19.31
CA PRO A 4 4.98 11.36 18.33
C PRO A 4 5.61 12.29 17.28
N ASP A 5 6.82 12.80 17.54
CA ASP A 5 7.51 13.69 16.59
C ASP A 5 8.37 12.91 15.58
N LYS A 6 8.59 11.62 15.82
CA LYS A 6 9.32 10.70 14.93
C LYS A 6 8.41 10.02 13.92
N TYR A 7 9.02 9.60 12.83
CA TYR A 7 8.40 8.91 11.73
C TYR A 7 8.53 7.39 11.85
N LEU A 8 7.46 6.69 11.52
CA LEU A 8 7.51 5.29 11.15
C LEU A 8 7.82 5.20 9.65
N LEU A 9 8.86 4.46 9.28
CA LEU A 9 9.21 4.18 7.88
C LEU A 9 8.54 2.90 7.39
N LEU A 10 7.67 3.01 6.40
CA LEU A 10 6.99 1.89 5.76
C LEU A 10 7.61 1.58 4.39
N THR A 11 8.09 0.34 4.21
CA THR A 11 8.40 -0.17 2.86
C THR A 11 7.21 -0.92 2.29
N GLY A 12 7.07 -0.92 0.95
CA GLY A 12 5.99 -1.66 0.29
C GLY A 12 4.66 -0.92 0.27
N ALA A 13 4.66 0.40 0.51
CA ALA A 13 3.46 1.25 0.54
C ALA A 13 2.61 1.18 -0.75
N THR A 14 3.21 0.89 -1.91
CA THR A 14 2.47 0.76 -3.18
C THR A 14 1.71 -0.57 -3.35
N GLY A 15 1.98 -1.57 -2.50
CA GLY A 15 1.26 -2.85 -2.47
C GLY A 15 -0.14 -2.75 -1.87
N LEU A 16 -0.87 -3.87 -1.81
CA LEU A 16 -2.25 -3.92 -1.28
C LEU A 16 -2.32 -3.64 0.23
N LEU A 17 -1.48 -4.30 1.02
CA LEU A 17 -1.45 -4.07 2.47
C LEU A 17 -0.83 -2.70 2.80
N GLY A 18 0.29 -2.36 2.16
CA GLY A 18 1.03 -1.13 2.42
C GLY A 18 0.18 0.13 2.24
N ARG A 19 -0.67 0.19 1.20
CA ARG A 19 -1.58 1.34 0.99
C ARG A 19 -2.58 1.52 2.13
N SER A 20 -3.09 0.41 2.67
CA SER A 20 -4.07 0.43 3.76
C SER A 20 -3.38 0.85 5.06
N LEU A 21 -2.15 0.38 5.29
CA LEU A 21 -1.33 0.82 6.41
C LEU A 21 -1.02 2.31 6.35
N VAL A 22 -0.73 2.90 5.18
CA VAL A 22 -0.57 4.36 5.05
C VAL A 22 -1.83 5.09 5.52
N ARG A 23 -3.02 4.66 5.08
CA ARG A 23 -4.30 5.25 5.49
C ARG A 23 -4.52 5.12 7.00
N ASP A 24 -4.40 3.91 7.52
CA ASP A 24 -4.80 3.58 8.89
C ASP A 24 -3.79 4.10 9.92
N LEU A 25 -2.49 4.01 9.65
CA LEU A 25 -1.45 4.57 10.54
C LEU A 25 -1.55 6.10 10.58
N SER A 26 -1.69 6.77 9.43
CA SER A 26 -1.88 8.22 9.40
C SER A 26 -3.14 8.65 10.16
N ALA A 27 -4.22 7.88 10.09
CA ALA A 27 -5.46 8.17 10.83
C ALA A 27 -5.29 8.12 12.36
N THR A 28 -4.26 7.43 12.87
CA THR A 28 -3.91 7.46 14.31
C THR A 28 -3.11 8.70 14.73
N GLY A 29 -2.77 9.58 13.79
CA GLY A 29 -1.86 10.71 14.02
C GLY A 29 -0.38 10.32 14.00
N ARG A 30 -0.04 9.07 13.64
CA ARG A 30 1.36 8.65 13.46
C ARG A 30 1.94 9.33 12.23
N ARG A 31 3.14 9.90 12.36
CA ARG A 31 3.90 10.41 11.23
C ARG A 31 4.43 9.24 10.41
N VAL A 32 4.06 9.18 9.14
CA VAL A 32 4.45 8.08 8.24
C VAL A 32 5.39 8.61 7.17
N ALA A 33 6.52 7.92 7.02
CA ALA A 33 7.40 8.04 5.85
C ALA A 33 7.26 6.75 5.03
N ILE A 34 7.29 6.85 3.70
CA ILE A 34 7.20 5.70 2.81
C ILE A 34 8.41 5.61 1.89
N LEU A 35 8.98 4.42 1.77
CA LEU A 35 9.99 4.12 0.75
C LEU A 35 9.27 3.66 -0.53
N VAL A 36 9.44 4.40 -1.62
CA VAL A 36 8.81 4.12 -2.90
C VAL A 36 9.84 4.08 -4.00
N ARG A 37 9.83 2.99 -4.77
CA ARG A 37 10.61 2.86 -5.99
C ARG A 37 9.91 3.58 -7.14
N GLY A 38 10.61 4.52 -7.76
CA GLY A 38 10.19 5.13 -9.03
C GLY A 38 10.12 4.10 -10.16
N SER A 39 9.59 4.49 -11.30
CA SER A 39 9.52 3.68 -12.52
C SER A 39 9.89 4.52 -13.73
N LYS A 40 10.01 3.89 -14.90
CA LYS A 40 10.27 4.62 -16.16
C LYS A 40 9.22 5.68 -16.49
N THR A 41 8.01 5.54 -15.95
CA THR A 41 6.84 6.36 -16.31
C THR A 41 6.25 7.15 -15.14
N ALA A 42 6.74 6.96 -13.91
CA ALA A 42 6.23 7.62 -12.72
C ALA A 42 7.30 7.69 -11.64
N THR A 43 7.48 8.88 -11.06
CA THR A 43 8.31 9.18 -9.89
C THR A 43 7.77 8.52 -8.61
N ALA A 44 8.56 8.52 -7.54
CA ALA A 44 8.13 8.01 -6.24
C ALA A 44 6.93 8.81 -5.70
N GLU A 45 6.97 10.12 -5.88
CA GLU A 45 5.94 11.10 -5.57
C GLU A 45 4.63 10.83 -6.30
N GLU A 46 4.67 10.62 -7.62
CA GLU A 46 3.47 10.34 -8.42
C GLU A 46 2.82 9.01 -8.02
N ARG A 47 3.64 7.99 -7.70
CA ARG A 47 3.14 6.71 -7.18
C ARG A 47 2.53 6.83 -5.78
N SER A 48 3.07 7.71 -4.94
CA SER A 48 2.45 8.04 -3.65
C SER A 48 1.13 8.78 -3.86
N ASP A 49 1.08 9.72 -4.78
CA ASP A 49 -0.14 10.49 -5.08
C ASP A 49 -1.24 9.57 -5.63
N GLU A 50 -0.89 8.53 -6.40
CA GLU A 50 -1.82 7.48 -6.82
C GLU A 50 -2.49 6.76 -5.64
N ILE A 51 -1.74 6.43 -4.58
CA ILE A 51 -2.30 5.80 -3.37
C ILE A 51 -3.31 6.73 -2.68
N LEU A 52 -2.96 8.01 -2.54
CA LEU A 52 -3.83 8.99 -1.87
C LEU A 52 -5.08 9.28 -2.71
N ASP A 53 -4.94 9.27 -4.03
CA ASP A 53 -6.05 9.42 -4.97
C ASP A 53 -6.95 8.19 -4.97
N ASP A 54 -6.41 6.96 -4.86
CA ASP A 54 -7.20 5.74 -4.69
C ASP A 54 -8.13 5.84 -3.49
N TRP A 55 -7.62 6.27 -2.33
CA TRP A 55 -8.44 6.40 -1.13
C TRP A 55 -9.53 7.47 -1.25
N ARG A 56 -9.25 8.57 -1.94
CA ARG A 56 -10.26 9.58 -2.26
C ARG A 56 -11.32 9.03 -3.22
N ASP A 57 -10.90 8.30 -4.25
CA ASP A 57 -11.80 7.89 -5.32
C ASP A 57 -12.68 6.71 -4.88
N VAL A 58 -12.10 5.75 -4.15
CA VAL A 58 -12.75 4.51 -3.68
C VAL A 58 -13.49 4.71 -2.37
N ALA A 59 -12.83 5.28 -1.36
CA ALA A 59 -13.35 5.37 0.00
C ALA A 59 -13.88 6.76 0.36
N ARG A 60 -13.72 7.77 -0.52
CA ARG A 60 -14.06 9.18 -0.23
C ARG A 60 -13.33 9.75 0.98
N VAL A 61 -12.16 9.20 1.29
CA VAL A 61 -11.31 9.63 2.41
C VAL A 61 -10.13 10.42 1.86
N THR A 62 -9.86 11.58 2.48
CA THR A 62 -8.61 12.32 2.24
C THR A 62 -7.59 11.89 3.28
N VAL A 63 -6.52 11.25 2.83
CA VAL A 63 -5.45 10.73 3.70
C VAL A 63 -4.33 11.75 3.83
N GLU A 64 -3.77 11.89 5.03
CA GLU A 64 -2.58 12.72 5.24
C GLU A 64 -1.42 12.20 4.38
N ALA A 65 -0.78 13.11 3.65
CA ALA A 65 0.28 12.74 2.72
C ALA A 65 1.57 12.40 3.50
N PRO A 66 2.14 11.20 3.30
CA PRO A 66 3.37 10.80 4.00
C PRO A 66 4.58 11.56 3.47
N VAL A 67 5.70 11.49 4.21
CA VAL A 67 7.00 11.82 3.63
C VAL A 67 7.37 10.73 2.63
N VAL A 68 7.61 11.11 1.37
CA VAL A 68 7.96 10.17 0.29
C VAL A 68 9.47 10.12 0.12
N ILE A 69 10.04 8.93 0.29
CA ILE A 69 11.46 8.66 0.09
C ILE A 69 11.61 7.81 -1.17
N SER A 70 12.30 8.35 -2.18
CA SER A 70 12.67 7.57 -3.36
C SER A 70 13.80 6.59 -3.02
N GLY A 71 13.58 5.30 -3.27
CA GLY A 71 14.60 4.27 -3.06
C GLY A 71 14.15 2.88 -3.51
N ASP A 72 15.08 1.93 -3.54
CA ASP A 72 14.84 0.54 -3.90
C ASP A 72 15.44 -0.40 -2.85
N ILE A 73 14.63 -1.29 -2.27
CA ILE A 73 15.10 -2.24 -1.27
C ILE A 73 16.20 -3.17 -1.80
N THR A 74 16.23 -3.42 -3.11
CA THR A 74 17.24 -4.33 -3.69
C THR A 74 18.61 -3.67 -3.84
N ALA A 75 18.71 -2.35 -3.65
CA ALA A 75 19.96 -1.61 -3.73
C ALA A 75 20.66 -1.52 -2.35
N PRO A 76 22.01 -1.53 -2.31
CA PRO A 76 22.76 -1.20 -1.10
C PRO A 76 22.34 0.17 -0.55
N GLY A 77 22.18 0.28 0.77
CA GLY A 77 21.69 1.51 1.42
C GLY A 77 20.31 1.96 0.92
N LEU A 78 19.53 1.05 0.32
CA LEU A 78 18.26 1.29 -0.36
C LEU A 78 18.32 2.31 -1.52
N GLY A 79 19.53 2.61 -2.01
CA GLY A 79 19.74 3.66 -3.02
C GLY A 79 19.47 5.08 -2.51
N LEU A 80 19.53 5.32 -1.19
CA LEU A 80 19.29 6.64 -0.61
C LEU A 80 20.48 7.58 -0.83
N ASP A 81 20.18 8.82 -1.19
CA ASP A 81 21.17 9.90 -1.15
C ASP A 81 21.60 10.18 0.30
N PRO A 82 22.86 10.62 0.55
CA PRO A 82 23.37 10.86 1.89
C PRO A 82 22.50 11.82 2.74
N ALA A 83 21.94 12.87 2.12
CA ALA A 83 21.06 13.81 2.82
C ALA A 83 19.73 13.18 3.26
N VAL A 84 19.23 12.21 2.48
CA VAL A 84 18.02 11.44 2.80
C VAL A 84 18.32 10.45 3.91
N ALA A 85 19.45 9.74 3.84
CA ALA A 85 19.89 8.84 4.90
C ALA A 85 20.10 9.57 6.24
N ASP A 86 20.67 10.78 6.22
CA ASP A 86 20.77 11.65 7.39
C ASP A 86 19.39 12.10 7.92
N TRP A 87 18.45 12.41 7.03
CA TRP A 87 17.08 12.68 7.47
C TRP A 87 16.44 11.45 8.13
N VAL A 88 16.62 10.26 7.57
CA VAL A 88 16.09 9.01 8.14
C VAL A 88 16.70 8.74 9.52
N SER A 89 18.02 8.86 9.69
CA SER A 89 18.65 8.63 11.01
C SER A 89 18.16 9.60 12.09
N ARG A 90 17.88 10.85 11.71
CA ARG A 90 17.39 11.88 12.64
C ARG A 90 15.90 11.80 12.92
N ASN A 91 15.09 11.30 12.00
CA ASN A 91 13.63 11.44 12.08
C ASN A 91 12.88 10.11 12.18
N VAL A 92 13.48 8.99 11.81
CA VAL A 92 12.83 7.66 11.84
C VAL A 92 13.28 6.89 13.07
N ASP A 93 12.32 6.28 13.77
CA ASP A 93 12.56 5.55 15.02
C ASP A 93 12.00 4.13 15.01
N GLU A 94 11.34 3.75 13.92
CA GLU A 94 10.60 2.50 13.75
C GLU A 94 10.40 2.18 12.26
N VAL A 95 10.52 0.91 11.88
CA VAL A 95 10.32 0.45 10.50
C VAL A 95 9.24 -0.61 10.43
N VAL A 96 8.32 -0.47 9.48
CA VAL A 96 7.43 -1.55 9.03
C VAL A 96 7.90 -2.01 7.66
N HIS A 97 8.46 -3.22 7.60
CA HIS A 97 8.93 -3.82 6.36
C HIS A 97 7.83 -4.71 5.75
N SER A 98 7.07 -4.14 4.81
CA SER A 98 6.01 -4.84 4.08
C SER A 98 6.32 -5.10 2.61
N ALA A 99 7.45 -4.59 2.11
CA ALA A 99 7.85 -4.80 0.72
C ALA A 99 8.23 -6.27 0.47
N ALA A 100 7.53 -6.92 -0.44
CA ALA A 100 7.83 -8.28 -0.88
C ALA A 100 7.31 -8.51 -2.30
N SER A 101 7.99 -9.38 -3.04
CA SER A 101 7.52 -9.98 -4.27
C SER A 101 6.67 -11.21 -3.94
N LEU A 102 5.49 -11.29 -4.53
CA LEU A 102 4.53 -12.40 -4.35
C LEU A 102 4.72 -13.52 -5.39
N SER A 103 5.90 -13.57 -6.01
CA SER A 103 6.18 -14.50 -7.11
C SER A 103 6.41 -15.91 -6.57
N PHE A 104 5.55 -16.87 -6.93
CA PHE A 104 5.63 -18.24 -6.39
C PHE A 104 6.80 -19.07 -6.93
N GLN A 105 7.36 -18.71 -8.07
CA GLN A 105 8.52 -19.37 -8.67
C GLN A 105 9.63 -18.36 -8.89
N MET A 106 10.87 -18.81 -8.71
CA MET A 106 12.02 -18.01 -9.07
C MET A 106 11.97 -17.68 -10.56
N ARG A 107 11.96 -16.40 -10.88
CA ARG A 107 12.11 -15.92 -12.25
C ARG A 107 13.58 -15.67 -12.52
N GLU A 108 14.14 -16.42 -13.47
CA GLU A 108 15.54 -16.23 -13.88
C GLU A 108 15.81 -14.82 -14.41
N SER A 109 14.80 -14.14 -14.95
CA SER A 109 14.93 -12.79 -15.53
C SER A 109 15.32 -11.71 -14.53
N ASP A 110 14.89 -11.82 -13.28
CA ASP A 110 15.06 -10.77 -12.25
C ASP A 110 15.40 -11.31 -10.85
N GLY A 111 15.53 -12.63 -10.70
CA GLY A 111 15.88 -13.29 -9.43
C GLY A 111 14.78 -13.19 -8.36
N GLU A 112 13.58 -12.79 -8.72
CA GLU A 112 12.44 -12.73 -7.80
C GLU A 112 11.90 -14.14 -7.52
N PRO A 113 11.46 -14.47 -6.29
CA PRO A 113 11.23 -13.58 -5.14
C PRO A 113 12.48 -13.30 -4.27
N TRP A 114 13.60 -14.00 -4.49
CA TRP A 114 14.79 -13.94 -3.63
C TRP A 114 15.40 -12.53 -3.55
N ASN A 115 15.47 -11.83 -4.68
CA ASN A 115 16.07 -10.51 -4.73
C ASN A 115 15.33 -9.50 -3.82
N SER A 116 14.00 -9.40 -3.93
CA SER A 116 13.23 -8.50 -3.06
C SER A 116 13.09 -9.05 -1.64
N ASN A 117 12.76 -10.33 -1.48
CA ASN A 117 12.35 -10.86 -0.18
C ASN A 117 13.53 -11.21 0.73
N VAL A 118 14.69 -11.58 0.19
CA VAL A 118 15.85 -11.95 1.01
C VAL A 118 16.91 -10.87 0.96
N ASN A 119 17.42 -10.53 -0.23
CA ASN A 119 18.43 -9.49 -0.35
C ASN A 119 17.86 -8.12 0.03
N GLY A 120 16.63 -7.82 -0.40
CA GLY A 120 15.95 -6.59 -0.03
C GLY A 120 15.71 -6.45 1.47
N THR A 121 15.28 -7.52 2.15
CA THR A 121 15.19 -7.54 3.61
C THR A 121 16.57 -7.32 4.24
N ALA A 122 17.62 -8.01 3.78
CA ALA A 122 18.97 -7.83 4.31
C ALA A 122 19.49 -6.38 4.17
N ASN A 123 19.18 -5.70 3.07
CA ASN A 123 19.51 -4.29 2.88
C ASN A 123 18.74 -3.37 3.84
N VAL A 124 17.44 -3.65 4.08
CA VAL A 124 16.63 -2.90 5.06
C VAL A 124 17.17 -3.11 6.48
N LEU A 125 17.54 -4.33 6.85
CA LEU A 125 18.16 -4.65 8.14
C LEU A 125 19.51 -3.92 8.29
N THR A 126 20.32 -3.90 7.24
CA THR A 126 21.59 -3.16 7.20
C THR A 126 21.37 -1.67 7.41
N LEU A 127 20.40 -1.06 6.72
CA LEU A 127 20.03 0.33 6.92
C LEU A 127 19.61 0.61 8.37
N CYS A 128 18.76 -0.26 8.96
CA CYS A 128 18.33 -0.09 10.34
C CYS A 128 19.51 -0.10 11.31
N ARG A 129 20.44 -1.04 11.14
CA ARG A 129 21.68 -1.10 11.93
C ARG A 129 22.50 0.18 11.78
N ASP A 130 22.76 0.59 10.55
CA ASP A 130 23.69 1.68 10.23
C ASP A 130 23.12 3.05 10.64
N LEU A 131 21.79 3.21 10.60
CA LEU A 131 21.10 4.45 11.01
C LEU A 131 20.56 4.41 12.45
N GLY A 132 20.80 3.33 13.19
CA GLY A 132 20.43 3.22 14.60
C GLY A 132 18.93 3.04 14.86
N ILE A 133 18.16 2.52 13.90
CA ILE A 133 16.73 2.21 14.06
C ILE A 133 16.59 0.87 14.77
N ARG A 134 15.97 0.87 15.95
CA ARG A 134 15.96 -0.29 16.86
C ARG A 134 14.61 -1.00 17.01
N ARG A 135 13.54 -0.46 16.43
CA ARG A 135 12.20 -1.07 16.47
C ARG A 135 11.76 -1.47 15.07
N TYR A 136 11.37 -2.74 14.93
CA TYR A 136 11.12 -3.34 13.63
C TYR A 136 9.83 -4.15 13.64
N HIS A 137 9.00 -3.93 12.63
CA HIS A 137 7.85 -4.77 12.32
C HIS A 137 8.10 -5.48 10.99
N HIS A 138 8.22 -6.80 11.03
CA HIS A 138 8.39 -7.62 9.83
C HIS A 138 7.06 -8.16 9.35
N VAL A 139 6.65 -7.83 8.12
CA VAL A 139 5.50 -8.48 7.51
C VAL A 139 5.96 -9.76 6.84
N SER A 140 5.65 -10.88 7.47
CA SER A 140 5.90 -12.23 6.98
C SER A 140 4.65 -12.83 6.32
N SER A 141 4.45 -14.14 6.43
CA SER A 141 3.27 -14.85 5.93
C SER A 141 2.92 -16.01 6.86
N ALA A 142 1.63 -16.31 7.04
CA ALA A 142 1.21 -17.51 7.77
C ALA A 142 1.75 -18.81 7.12
N TYR A 143 2.03 -18.77 5.81
CA TYR A 143 2.51 -19.91 5.02
C TYR A 143 4.01 -20.21 5.17
N VAL A 144 4.73 -19.54 6.08
CA VAL A 144 6.09 -19.97 6.46
C VAL A 144 6.14 -21.39 7.03
N CYS A 145 4.98 -21.97 7.38
CA CYS A 145 4.83 -23.36 7.76
C CYS A 145 5.11 -24.37 6.64
N GLY A 146 5.21 -23.93 5.38
CA GLY A 146 5.43 -24.80 4.24
C GLY A 146 4.30 -25.82 4.07
N THR A 147 4.66 -27.07 3.78
CA THR A 147 3.71 -28.17 3.54
C THR A 147 3.17 -28.83 4.82
N ARG A 148 3.45 -28.26 6.01
CA ARG A 148 2.95 -28.80 7.29
C ARG A 148 1.42 -28.77 7.34
N ARG A 149 0.84 -29.81 7.96
CA ARG A 149 -0.60 -29.95 8.20
C ARG A 149 -0.93 -29.91 9.69
N GLY A 150 -2.20 -29.74 10.02
CA GLY A 150 -2.69 -29.67 11.40
C GLY A 150 -2.61 -28.26 11.97
N ARG A 151 -2.38 -28.15 13.28
CA ARG A 151 -2.29 -26.86 13.98
C ARG A 151 -0.86 -26.29 13.88
N ILE A 152 -0.73 -25.06 13.39
CA ILE A 152 0.54 -24.32 13.26
C ILE A 152 0.56 -23.19 14.29
N LEU A 153 1.58 -23.17 15.16
CA LEU A 153 1.66 -22.19 16.24
C LEU A 153 2.36 -20.89 15.80
N GLU A 154 1.96 -19.76 16.39
CA GLU A 154 2.60 -18.45 16.13
C GLU A 154 4.09 -18.43 16.52
N THR A 155 4.50 -19.29 17.46
CA THR A 155 5.89 -19.40 17.93
C THR A 155 6.77 -20.28 17.03
N GLU A 156 6.20 -20.96 16.03
CA GLU A 156 6.94 -21.83 15.12
C GLU A 156 7.34 -21.05 13.88
N LEU A 157 8.65 -20.81 13.69
CA LEU A 157 9.20 -20.24 12.46
C LEU A 157 9.79 -21.31 11.55
N ASP A 158 10.89 -21.92 11.94
CA ASP A 158 11.52 -23.02 11.20
C ASP A 158 11.74 -24.21 12.14
N VAL A 159 10.96 -25.25 11.91
CA VAL A 159 11.01 -26.52 12.63
C VAL A 159 11.46 -27.66 11.70
N GLY A 160 12.12 -27.34 10.60
CA GLY A 160 12.56 -28.30 9.58
C GLY A 160 11.50 -28.62 8.53
N GLN A 161 10.51 -27.73 8.32
CA GLN A 161 9.49 -27.92 7.30
C GLN A 161 10.05 -27.85 5.87
N THR A 162 9.33 -28.48 4.94
CA THR A 162 9.57 -28.29 3.50
C THR A 162 8.73 -27.11 2.99
N PRO A 163 9.32 -26.06 2.42
CA PRO A 163 8.56 -24.98 1.78
C PRO A 163 7.75 -25.50 0.59
N GLY A 164 6.52 -25.02 0.40
CA GLY A 164 5.67 -25.39 -0.73
C GLY A 164 6.07 -24.72 -2.05
N ASN A 165 6.79 -23.60 -1.98
CA ASN A 165 7.27 -22.84 -3.14
C ASN A 165 8.43 -21.88 -2.77
N ASP A 166 8.99 -21.18 -3.77
CA ASP A 166 10.11 -20.24 -3.57
C ASP A 166 9.71 -19.01 -2.77
N TYR A 167 8.45 -18.57 -2.88
CA TYR A 167 7.94 -17.46 -2.08
C TYR A 167 7.98 -17.80 -0.60
N GLU A 168 7.40 -18.93 -0.18
CA GLU A 168 7.40 -19.38 1.21
C GLU A 168 8.82 -19.55 1.76
N ARG A 169 9.71 -20.16 0.96
CA ARG A 169 11.13 -20.29 1.31
C ARG A 169 11.78 -18.93 1.55
N SER A 170 11.57 -17.98 0.64
CA SER A 170 12.11 -16.62 0.78
C SER A 170 11.56 -15.91 2.02
N LYS A 171 10.29 -16.15 2.39
CA LYS A 171 9.68 -15.57 3.58
C LYS A 171 10.27 -16.16 4.86
N ILE A 172 10.49 -17.48 4.92
CA ILE A 172 11.19 -18.15 6.03
C ILE A 172 12.57 -17.51 6.24
N GLU A 173 13.38 -17.38 5.18
CA GLU A 173 14.72 -16.81 5.28
C GLU A 173 14.70 -15.33 5.71
N SER A 174 13.79 -14.53 5.14
CA SER A 174 13.64 -13.11 5.51
C SER A 174 13.23 -12.93 6.98
N GLU A 175 12.32 -13.77 7.48
CA GLU A 175 11.86 -13.69 8.85
C GLU A 175 12.95 -14.13 9.83
N LYS A 176 13.68 -15.21 9.52
CA LYS A 176 14.85 -15.62 10.32
C LYS A 176 15.87 -14.49 10.44
N ALA A 177 16.18 -13.82 9.34
CA ALA A 177 17.11 -12.70 9.34
C ALA A 177 16.61 -11.54 10.22
N ALA A 178 15.32 -11.21 10.15
CA ALA A 178 14.73 -10.15 10.97
C ALA A 178 14.71 -10.48 12.46
N VAL A 179 14.27 -11.68 12.86
CA VAL A 179 14.15 -12.06 14.28
C VAL A 179 15.49 -12.35 14.94
N SER A 180 16.53 -12.69 14.16
CA SER A 180 17.88 -12.94 14.68
C SER A 180 18.79 -11.70 14.65
N ALA A 181 18.31 -10.56 14.14
CA ALA A 181 19.08 -9.33 14.09
C ALA A 181 19.37 -8.79 15.51
N PRO A 182 20.65 -8.75 15.95
CA PRO A 182 20.99 -8.52 17.36
C PRO A 182 20.91 -7.06 17.80
N PHE A 183 20.67 -6.14 16.88
CA PHE A 183 20.69 -4.69 17.12
C PHE A 183 19.30 -4.09 17.34
N PHE A 184 18.23 -4.87 17.13
CA PHE A 184 16.88 -4.43 17.47
C PHE A 184 16.62 -4.59 18.96
N ASP A 185 16.03 -3.56 19.57
CA ASP A 185 15.47 -3.66 20.91
C ASP A 185 14.20 -4.52 20.89
N VAL A 186 13.45 -4.44 19.79
CA VAL A 186 12.24 -5.24 19.57
C VAL A 186 11.97 -5.49 18.09
N CYS A 187 11.65 -6.74 17.77
CA CYS A 187 11.17 -7.17 16.47
C CYS A 187 9.80 -7.83 16.63
N THR A 188 8.79 -7.29 15.97
CA THR A 188 7.41 -7.82 15.98
C THR A 188 7.09 -8.41 14.61
N VAL A 189 6.59 -9.64 14.55
CA VAL A 189 6.31 -10.32 13.29
C VAL A 189 4.81 -10.39 13.04
N HIS A 190 4.40 -9.95 11.86
CA HIS A 190 3.02 -10.02 11.38
C HIS A 190 2.93 -11.06 10.27
N ARG A 191 2.18 -12.13 10.47
CA ARG A 191 1.99 -13.23 9.50
C ARG A 191 0.54 -13.25 9.01
N PRO A 192 0.16 -12.40 8.05
CA PRO A 192 -1.13 -12.51 7.40
C PRO A 192 -1.21 -13.80 6.57
N SER A 193 -2.42 -14.35 6.42
CA SER A 193 -2.72 -15.38 5.42
C SER A 193 -2.98 -14.74 4.03
N ILE A 194 -3.88 -15.29 3.21
CA ILE A 194 -4.15 -14.77 1.88
C ILE A 194 -4.95 -13.48 1.99
N ILE A 195 -4.31 -12.35 1.71
CA ILE A 195 -4.96 -11.05 1.74
C ILE A 195 -5.82 -10.88 0.49
N VAL A 196 -7.10 -10.57 0.69
CA VAL A 196 -8.06 -10.20 -0.36
C VAL A 196 -8.44 -8.73 -0.23
N GLY A 197 -9.25 -8.22 -1.16
CA GLY A 197 -9.73 -6.84 -1.13
C GLY A 197 -10.53 -6.50 0.14
N ASP A 198 -10.79 -5.22 0.34
CA ASP A 198 -11.47 -4.75 1.56
C ASP A 198 -12.93 -5.19 1.63
N LEU A 199 -13.47 -5.22 2.84
CA LEU A 199 -14.87 -5.61 3.06
C LEU A 199 -15.87 -4.59 2.53
N VAL A 200 -15.50 -3.31 2.41
CA VAL A 200 -16.46 -2.22 2.16
C VAL A 200 -16.71 -2.01 0.67
N ALA A 201 -15.66 -1.74 -0.09
CA ALA A 201 -15.69 -1.46 -1.52
C ALA A 201 -15.30 -2.69 -2.37
N GLY A 202 -14.75 -3.75 -1.75
CA GLY A 202 -14.16 -4.88 -2.47
C GLY A 202 -12.81 -4.55 -3.09
N PHE A 203 -12.20 -3.43 -2.70
CA PHE A 203 -11.07 -2.84 -3.40
C PHE A 203 -9.79 -3.66 -3.25
N THR A 204 -9.12 -3.85 -4.39
CA THR A 204 -7.78 -4.43 -4.48
C THR A 204 -7.03 -3.81 -5.67
N ASN A 205 -5.72 -3.66 -5.54
CA ASN A 205 -4.84 -3.28 -6.67
C ASN A 205 -4.05 -4.48 -7.22
N THR A 206 -4.25 -5.67 -6.65
CA THR A 206 -3.55 -6.88 -7.05
C THR A 206 -4.54 -8.00 -7.34
N PHE A 207 -4.48 -8.55 -8.54
CA PHE A 207 -5.40 -9.61 -9.02
C PHE A 207 -4.67 -10.94 -9.16
N HIS A 208 -4.06 -11.39 -8.06
CA HIS A 208 -3.37 -12.67 -7.93
C HIS A 208 -4.15 -13.63 -7.01
N GLY A 209 -3.70 -14.89 -6.90
CA GLY A 209 -4.29 -15.87 -5.98
C GLY A 209 -5.80 -16.04 -6.19
N PHE A 210 -6.58 -15.69 -5.17
CA PHE A 210 -8.05 -15.68 -5.13
C PHE A 210 -8.72 -15.18 -6.43
N TYR A 211 -8.24 -14.08 -7.03
CA TYR A 211 -8.87 -13.49 -8.22
C TYR A 211 -8.52 -14.19 -9.53
N LYS A 212 -7.50 -15.06 -9.53
CA LYS A 212 -6.89 -15.58 -10.76
C LYS A 212 -7.80 -16.53 -11.53
N PRO A 213 -8.56 -17.46 -10.91
CA PRO A 213 -9.53 -18.27 -11.64
C PRO A 213 -10.55 -17.42 -12.39
N LEU A 214 -11.14 -16.42 -11.73
CA LEU A 214 -12.07 -15.50 -12.37
C LEU A 214 -11.46 -14.74 -13.54
N ARG A 215 -10.21 -14.30 -13.40
CA ARG A 215 -9.46 -13.63 -14.48
C ARG A 215 -9.20 -14.56 -15.67
N ILE A 216 -8.95 -15.84 -15.41
CA ILE A 216 -8.79 -16.87 -16.44
C ILE A 216 -10.11 -17.08 -17.15
N VAL A 217 -11.24 -17.10 -16.45
CA VAL A 217 -12.57 -17.33 -17.05
C VAL A 217 -13.05 -16.14 -17.88
N GLN A 218 -12.77 -14.90 -17.48
CA GLN A 218 -13.34 -13.69 -18.11
C GLN A 218 -13.25 -13.67 -19.66
N PRO A 219 -12.12 -14.03 -20.32
CA PRO A 219 -12.03 -14.07 -21.79
C PRO A 219 -12.87 -15.19 -22.44
N PHE A 220 -13.27 -16.21 -21.69
CA PHE A 220 -13.99 -17.39 -22.17
C PHE A 220 -15.48 -17.38 -21.81
N VAL A 221 -15.99 -16.29 -21.23
CA VAL A 221 -17.41 -16.15 -20.85
C VAL A 221 -18.36 -16.47 -22.02
N GLU A 222 -17.95 -16.17 -23.25
CA GLU A 222 -18.71 -16.52 -24.47
C GLU A 222 -18.87 -18.04 -24.68
N ALA A 223 -17.86 -18.84 -24.32
CA ALA A 223 -17.94 -20.30 -24.39
C ALA A 223 -19.04 -20.84 -23.48
N PHE A 224 -19.23 -20.17 -22.34
CA PHE A 224 -20.23 -20.52 -21.34
C PHE A 224 -21.63 -19.97 -21.64
N MET A 225 -21.80 -19.14 -22.69
CA MET A 225 -23.15 -18.78 -23.17
C MET A 225 -23.90 -19.97 -23.77
N GLN A 226 -23.16 -20.98 -24.28
CA GLN A 226 -23.73 -22.16 -24.92
C GLN A 226 -23.51 -23.45 -24.13
N ALA A 227 -22.54 -23.45 -23.20
CA ALA A 227 -22.31 -24.56 -22.29
C ALA A 227 -23.12 -24.36 -20.99
N SER A 228 -23.89 -25.36 -20.59
CA SER A 228 -24.48 -25.38 -19.24
C SER A 228 -23.36 -25.70 -18.24
N LEU A 229 -22.97 -24.73 -17.40
CA LEU A 229 -22.15 -24.99 -16.23
C LEU A 229 -23.02 -25.66 -15.18
N GLU A 230 -22.89 -26.98 -15.05
CA GLU A 230 -23.54 -27.69 -13.94
C GLU A 230 -22.89 -27.25 -12.61
N PRO A 231 -23.69 -27.03 -11.55
CA PRO A 231 -23.15 -26.69 -10.23
C PRO A 231 -22.10 -27.69 -9.76
N GLY A 232 -20.93 -27.21 -9.33
CA GLY A 232 -19.83 -28.04 -8.85
C GLY A 232 -18.84 -28.50 -9.92
N SER A 233 -19.08 -28.17 -11.19
CA SER A 233 -18.13 -28.44 -12.29
C SER A 233 -16.71 -27.91 -12.03
N LEU A 234 -16.57 -26.79 -11.32
CA LEU A 234 -15.25 -26.25 -10.99
C LEU A 234 -14.50 -27.09 -9.95
N LEU A 235 -15.20 -27.77 -9.03
CA LEU A 235 -14.57 -28.68 -8.07
C LEU A 235 -14.00 -29.91 -8.78
N ASP A 236 -14.74 -30.45 -9.75
CA ASP A 236 -14.31 -31.60 -10.56
C ASP A 236 -13.05 -31.25 -11.38
N VAL A 237 -13.05 -30.10 -12.06
CA VAL A 237 -11.89 -29.60 -12.82
C VAL A 237 -10.66 -29.41 -11.92
N LEU A 238 -10.87 -28.93 -10.70
CA LEU A 238 -9.81 -28.76 -9.72
C LEU A 238 -9.39 -30.07 -9.03
N GLY A 239 -10.14 -31.16 -9.23
CA GLY A 239 -9.95 -32.44 -8.55
C GLY A 239 -10.04 -32.32 -7.04
N MET A 240 -11.08 -31.62 -6.57
CA MET A 240 -11.37 -31.29 -5.17
C MET A 240 -12.65 -31.95 -4.69
N THR A 241 -12.71 -32.17 -3.38
CA THR A 241 -13.86 -32.82 -2.73
C THR A 241 -14.91 -31.82 -2.28
N GLY A 242 -14.51 -30.56 -2.08
CA GLY A 242 -15.36 -29.48 -1.56
C GLY A 242 -15.24 -29.25 -0.05
N ASP A 243 -14.53 -30.15 0.65
CA ASP A 243 -14.22 -30.06 2.09
C ASP A 243 -12.98 -29.20 2.37
N GLU A 244 -12.18 -28.92 1.34
CA GLU A 244 -10.99 -28.07 1.46
C GLU A 244 -11.38 -26.64 1.86
N VAL A 245 -10.57 -26.02 2.70
CA VAL A 245 -10.78 -24.63 3.14
C VAL A 245 -9.60 -23.73 2.82
N LYS A 246 -9.90 -22.44 2.64
CA LYS A 246 -8.92 -21.39 2.42
C LYS A 246 -8.95 -20.30 3.46
N ASN A 247 -7.77 -19.93 3.95
CA ASN A 247 -7.60 -18.85 4.90
C ASN A 247 -7.45 -17.52 4.15
N LEU A 248 -8.58 -16.88 3.90
CA LEU A 248 -8.69 -15.57 3.26
C LEU A 248 -8.96 -14.49 4.33
N VAL A 249 -8.24 -13.38 4.25
CA VAL A 249 -8.39 -12.23 5.17
C VAL A 249 -8.50 -10.91 4.40
N PRO A 250 -9.52 -10.07 4.67
CA PRO A 250 -9.65 -8.76 4.04
C PRO A 250 -8.52 -7.80 4.45
N VAL A 251 -8.02 -7.02 3.50
CA VAL A 251 -6.89 -6.11 3.73
C VAL A 251 -7.16 -5.04 4.78
N ASP A 252 -8.39 -4.53 4.86
CA ASP A 252 -8.80 -3.52 5.84
C ASP A 252 -8.80 -4.09 7.26
N TRP A 253 -9.22 -5.34 7.45
CA TRP A 253 -9.08 -6.01 8.74
C TRP A 253 -7.62 -6.27 9.10
N VAL A 254 -6.81 -6.79 8.17
CA VAL A 254 -5.36 -7.02 8.41
C VAL A 254 -4.66 -5.71 8.80
N SER A 255 -4.94 -4.63 8.07
CA SER A 255 -4.40 -3.30 8.32
C SER A 255 -4.83 -2.75 9.69
N ALA A 256 -6.11 -2.90 10.07
CA ALA A 256 -6.60 -2.47 11.37
C ALA A 256 -5.93 -3.22 12.53
N VAL A 257 -5.78 -4.55 12.41
CA VAL A 257 -5.06 -5.37 13.40
C VAL A 257 -3.61 -4.93 13.54
N MET A 258 -2.90 -4.78 12.42
CA MET A 258 -1.52 -4.31 12.43
C MET A 258 -1.38 -2.91 13.02
N THR A 259 -2.27 -1.98 12.67
CA THR A 259 -2.26 -0.61 13.22
C THR A 259 -2.45 -0.62 14.73
N ARG A 260 -3.30 -1.50 15.29
CA ARG A 260 -3.43 -1.65 16.75
C ARG A 260 -2.13 -2.16 17.38
N ILE A 261 -1.54 -3.22 16.82
CA ILE A 261 -0.31 -3.82 17.34
C ILE A 261 0.86 -2.84 17.24
N ILE A 262 0.99 -2.11 16.13
CA ILE A 262 2.03 -1.09 15.93
C ILE A 262 1.85 0.06 16.94
N GLY A 263 0.61 0.50 17.17
CA GLY A 263 0.31 1.61 18.07
C GLY A 263 0.49 1.31 19.57
N ASP A 264 0.54 0.04 19.97
CA ASP A 264 0.67 -0.36 21.38
C ASP A 264 1.99 -1.12 21.62
N ALA A 265 2.94 -0.44 22.25
CA ALA A 265 4.25 -1.00 22.58
C ALA A 265 4.19 -2.25 23.49
N ALA A 266 3.11 -2.46 24.25
CA ALA A 266 2.94 -3.67 25.06
C ALA A 266 2.69 -4.94 24.21
N LEU A 267 2.29 -4.75 22.95
CA LEU A 267 2.05 -5.81 21.98
C LEU A 267 3.28 -6.11 21.11
N HIS A 268 4.38 -5.35 21.27
CA HIS A 268 5.58 -5.55 20.48
C HIS A 268 6.40 -6.77 20.94
N GLY A 269 7.24 -7.31 20.06
CA GLY A 269 8.17 -8.42 20.37
C GLY A 269 7.56 -9.81 20.25
N ARG A 270 6.35 -9.91 19.68
CA ARG A 270 5.61 -11.15 19.48
C ARG A 270 5.41 -11.44 17.99
N THR A 271 4.99 -12.66 17.70
CA THR A 271 4.57 -13.09 16.37
C THR A 271 3.06 -13.28 16.35
N TYR A 272 2.41 -12.72 15.33
CA TYR A 272 0.96 -12.74 15.19
C TYR A 272 0.53 -13.43 13.89
N HIS A 273 -0.25 -14.50 13.99
CA HIS A 273 -0.96 -15.06 12.85
C HIS A 273 -2.24 -14.24 12.61
N ILE A 274 -2.18 -13.33 11.64
CA ILE A 274 -3.32 -12.51 11.23
C ILE A 274 -4.14 -13.29 10.21
N THR A 275 -4.86 -14.28 10.72
CA THR A 275 -5.54 -15.32 9.94
C THR A 275 -7.01 -15.43 10.34
N SER A 276 -7.85 -15.94 9.45
CA SER A 276 -9.25 -16.21 9.75
C SER A 276 -9.37 -17.42 10.68
N THR A 277 -10.16 -17.26 11.75
CA THR A 277 -10.56 -18.37 12.64
C THR A 277 -11.67 -19.23 12.03
N ARG A 278 -12.29 -18.75 10.94
CA ARG A 278 -13.32 -19.46 10.16
C ARG A 278 -12.92 -19.43 8.68
N PRO A 279 -12.01 -20.32 8.25
CA PRO A 279 -11.58 -20.43 6.86
C PRO A 279 -12.76 -20.63 5.90
N THR A 280 -12.64 -20.11 4.69
CA THR A 280 -13.70 -20.16 3.67
C THR A 280 -13.68 -21.50 2.93
N PRO A 281 -14.80 -22.24 2.87
CA PRO A 281 -14.87 -23.48 2.10
C PRO A 281 -14.62 -23.24 0.60
N VAL A 282 -13.80 -24.08 -0.02
CA VAL A 282 -13.53 -24.01 -1.47
C VAL A 282 -14.81 -24.24 -2.27
N SER A 283 -15.69 -25.13 -1.80
CA SER A 283 -17.02 -25.34 -2.38
C SER A 283 -17.85 -24.05 -2.48
N ARG A 284 -17.79 -23.17 -1.47
CA ARG A 284 -18.45 -21.85 -1.51
C ARG A 284 -17.82 -20.95 -2.57
N LEU A 285 -16.48 -20.90 -2.61
CA LEU A 285 -15.74 -20.10 -3.59
C LEU A 285 -16.09 -20.52 -5.02
N CYS A 286 -16.05 -21.83 -5.30
CA CYS A 286 -16.38 -22.38 -6.60
C CYS A 286 -17.82 -22.05 -7.01
N ARG A 287 -18.79 -22.28 -6.13
CA ARG A 287 -20.19 -21.95 -6.41
C ARG A 287 -20.39 -20.48 -6.74
N VAL A 288 -19.83 -19.56 -5.94
CA VAL A 288 -19.96 -18.12 -6.21
C VAL A 288 -19.29 -17.73 -7.52
N PHE A 289 -18.16 -18.35 -7.85
CA PHE A 289 -17.48 -18.11 -9.13
C PHE A 289 -18.31 -18.58 -10.32
N GLU A 290 -18.89 -19.78 -10.26
CA GLU A 290 -19.81 -20.31 -11.27
C GLU A 290 -21.02 -19.39 -11.46
N GLU A 291 -21.67 -18.98 -10.37
CA GLU A 291 -22.82 -18.07 -10.38
C GLU A 291 -22.47 -16.73 -11.06
N LEU A 292 -21.29 -16.16 -10.77
CA LEU A 292 -20.83 -14.92 -11.41
C LEU A 292 -20.51 -15.08 -12.90
N VAL A 293 -19.97 -16.23 -13.32
CA VAL A 293 -19.69 -16.49 -14.73
C VAL A 293 -20.98 -16.59 -15.53
N VAL A 294 -22.02 -17.21 -14.95
CA VAL A 294 -23.36 -17.26 -15.56
C VAL A 294 -23.98 -15.86 -15.64
N GLU A 295 -23.87 -15.04 -14.58
CA GLU A 295 -24.31 -13.63 -14.60
C GLU A 295 -23.63 -12.85 -15.74
N MET A 296 -22.30 -12.96 -15.86
CA MET A 296 -21.54 -12.29 -16.92
C MET A 296 -21.93 -12.75 -18.32
N ALA A 297 -22.20 -14.05 -18.51
CA ALA A 297 -22.64 -14.60 -19.79
C ALA A 297 -24.03 -14.07 -20.19
N ALA A 298 -24.95 -13.95 -19.22
CA ALA A 298 -26.28 -13.40 -19.43
C ALA A 298 -26.24 -11.91 -19.79
N GLU A 299 -25.41 -11.11 -19.09
CA GLU A 299 -25.21 -9.69 -19.39
C GLU A 299 -24.66 -9.49 -20.82
N LEU A 300 -23.64 -10.26 -21.21
CA LEU A 300 -23.06 -10.21 -22.55
C LEU A 300 -24.07 -10.61 -23.64
N ALA A 301 -24.92 -11.60 -23.37
CA ALA A 301 -25.99 -12.01 -24.27
C ALA A 301 -27.01 -10.88 -24.49
N ALA A 302 -27.40 -10.19 -23.41
CA ALA A 302 -28.32 -9.07 -23.46
C ALA A 302 -27.73 -7.87 -24.23
N GLU A 303 -26.44 -7.55 -24.02
CA GLU A 303 -25.73 -6.51 -24.77
C GLU A 303 -25.68 -6.82 -26.27
N ARG A 304 -25.39 -8.07 -26.65
CA ARG A 304 -25.39 -8.51 -28.06
C ARG A 304 -26.77 -8.45 -28.69
N ALA A 305 -27.81 -8.85 -27.98
CA ALA A 305 -29.18 -8.74 -28.44
C ALA A 305 -29.58 -7.28 -28.70
N ALA A 306 -29.10 -6.34 -27.87
CA ALA A 306 -29.33 -4.91 -28.04
C ALA A 306 -28.51 -4.28 -29.18
N ALA A 307 -27.30 -4.78 -29.47
CA ALA A 307 -26.39 -4.24 -30.50
C ALA A 307 -26.73 -4.66 -31.95
N GLY A 308 -27.69 -5.57 -32.16
CA GLY A 308 -28.04 -6.11 -33.47
C GLY A 308 -27.03 -7.16 -34.00
N PRO A 309 -27.24 -7.72 -35.21
CA PRO A 309 -26.39 -8.80 -35.72
C PRO A 309 -24.94 -8.32 -35.92
N ALA A 310 -24.00 -8.86 -35.14
CA ALA A 310 -22.59 -8.55 -35.28
C ALA A 310 -22.04 -9.03 -36.62
N LYS A 311 -21.35 -8.15 -37.36
CA LYS A 311 -20.55 -8.55 -38.53
C LYS A 311 -19.22 -9.15 -38.05
N GLY A 312 -19.15 -10.48 -38.02
CA GLY A 312 -17.90 -11.24 -37.89
C GLY A 312 -17.32 -11.28 -36.49
N GLY A 313 -17.70 -12.29 -35.71
CA GLY A 313 -16.91 -12.74 -34.56
C GLY A 313 -15.97 -13.87 -34.99
N LEU A 314 -14.72 -13.87 -34.49
CA LEU A 314 -13.87 -15.07 -34.51
C LEU A 314 -14.59 -16.15 -33.69
N GLY A 315 -15.32 -17.03 -34.38
CA GLY A 315 -15.97 -18.18 -33.75
C GLY A 315 -14.91 -19.17 -33.30
N PHE A 316 -14.47 -19.05 -32.06
CA PHE A 316 -13.70 -20.11 -31.43
C PHE A 316 -14.64 -21.25 -31.06
N ASP A 317 -14.19 -22.49 -31.29
CA ASP A 317 -14.93 -23.69 -30.89
C ASP A 317 -15.07 -23.73 -29.36
N PRO A 318 -16.31 -23.76 -28.81
CA PRO A 318 -16.54 -23.83 -27.36
C PRO A 318 -15.83 -25.00 -26.68
N THR A 319 -15.62 -26.12 -27.37
CA THR A 319 -14.93 -27.30 -26.82
C THR A 319 -13.42 -27.06 -26.67
N VAL A 320 -12.81 -26.32 -27.58
CA VAL A 320 -11.39 -25.93 -27.50
C VAL A 320 -11.19 -24.92 -26.37
N LEU A 321 -12.11 -23.97 -26.23
CA LEU A 321 -12.11 -22.98 -25.14
C LEU A 321 -12.25 -23.66 -23.76
N ALA A 322 -13.16 -24.63 -23.64
CA ALA A 322 -13.34 -25.42 -22.41
C ALA A 322 -12.08 -26.21 -22.04
N ARG A 323 -11.42 -26.86 -23.02
CA ARG A 323 -10.17 -27.59 -22.77
C ARG A 323 -9.01 -26.66 -22.37
N MET A 324 -8.87 -25.50 -23.02
CA MET A 324 -7.88 -24.49 -22.62
C MET A 324 -8.13 -23.99 -21.20
N PHE A 325 -9.40 -23.87 -20.80
CA PHE A 325 -9.78 -23.53 -19.44
C PHE A 325 -9.37 -24.62 -18.44
N GLU A 326 -9.70 -25.88 -18.69
CA GLU A 326 -9.29 -27.02 -17.85
C GLU A 326 -7.76 -27.07 -17.67
N ASP A 327 -7.01 -26.98 -18.78
CA ASP A 327 -5.54 -26.99 -18.77
C ASP A 327 -4.97 -25.84 -17.92
N GLN A 328 -5.55 -24.64 -18.00
CA GLN A 328 -5.12 -23.52 -17.17
C GLN A 328 -5.50 -23.68 -15.70
N MET A 329 -6.66 -24.26 -15.40
CA MET A 329 -7.13 -24.47 -14.03
C MET A 329 -6.36 -25.56 -13.29
N HIS A 330 -5.93 -26.62 -13.97
CA HIS A 330 -5.14 -27.71 -13.37
C HIS A 330 -3.81 -27.23 -12.74
N VAL A 331 -3.19 -26.18 -13.28
CA VAL A 331 -1.97 -25.57 -12.72
C VAL A 331 -2.19 -25.00 -11.32
N TYR A 332 -3.44 -24.68 -10.95
CA TYR A 332 -3.77 -24.11 -9.64
C TYR A 332 -4.18 -25.13 -8.58
N ARG A 333 -4.24 -26.42 -8.90
CA ARG A 333 -4.66 -27.46 -7.94
C ARG A 333 -3.88 -27.39 -6.62
N ALA A 334 -2.55 -27.21 -6.70
CA ALA A 334 -1.71 -27.08 -5.51
C ALA A 334 -2.03 -25.83 -4.68
N TYR A 335 -2.35 -24.69 -5.34
CA TYR A 335 -2.73 -23.45 -4.67
C TYR A 335 -4.05 -23.58 -3.92
N TRP A 336 -4.99 -24.37 -4.43
CA TRP A 336 -6.32 -24.56 -3.87
C TRP A 336 -6.42 -25.76 -2.91
N SER A 337 -5.31 -26.43 -2.62
CA SER A 337 -5.25 -27.53 -1.64
C SER A 337 -5.62 -27.05 -0.23
N ASP A 338 -6.05 -27.96 0.64
CA ASP A 338 -6.52 -27.61 1.99
C ASP A 338 -5.45 -26.90 2.85
N ASP A 339 -5.79 -25.73 3.41
CA ASP A 339 -4.91 -24.96 4.29
C ASP A 339 -4.83 -25.57 5.70
N PRO A 340 -3.67 -25.47 6.39
CA PRO A 340 -3.58 -25.91 7.78
C PRO A 340 -4.36 -24.98 8.72
N ARG A 341 -4.59 -25.43 9.95
CA ARG A 341 -5.18 -24.59 10.99
C ARG A 341 -4.11 -23.71 11.62
N PHE A 342 -4.16 -22.42 11.34
CA PHE A 342 -3.32 -21.45 12.03
C PHE A 342 -3.83 -21.19 13.45
N ASP A 343 -2.96 -21.32 14.43
CA ASP A 343 -3.20 -20.78 15.76
C ASP A 343 -3.15 -19.26 15.70
N SER A 344 -4.16 -18.57 16.22
CA SER A 344 -4.21 -17.10 16.24
C SER A 344 -4.35 -16.56 17.67
N THR A 345 -3.89 -17.31 18.68
CA THR A 345 -4.19 -17.04 20.09
C THR A 345 -3.65 -15.67 20.52
N GLN A 346 -2.41 -15.33 20.16
CA GLN A 346 -1.83 -14.02 20.49
C GLN A 346 -2.53 -12.91 19.71
N CYS A 347 -2.85 -13.12 18.44
CA CYS A 347 -3.59 -12.16 17.63
C CYS A 347 -4.96 -11.85 18.24
N THR A 348 -5.76 -12.87 18.53
CA THR A 348 -7.09 -12.71 19.15
C THR A 348 -7.01 -12.04 20.53
N ALA A 349 -5.98 -12.33 21.32
CA ALA A 349 -5.77 -11.69 22.62
C ALA A 349 -5.34 -10.22 22.51
N ALA A 350 -4.60 -9.86 21.46
CA ALA A 350 -4.13 -8.49 21.21
C ALA A 350 -5.25 -7.55 20.72
N VAL A 351 -6.22 -8.10 19.98
CA VAL A 351 -7.33 -7.35 19.37
C VAL A 351 -8.68 -8.05 19.57
N PRO A 352 -9.14 -8.23 20.83
CA PRO A 352 -10.40 -8.94 21.09
C PRO A 352 -11.63 -8.22 20.51
N ASP A 353 -11.51 -6.91 20.25
CA ASP A 353 -12.53 -6.06 19.62
C ASP A 353 -12.55 -6.13 18.08
N LEU A 354 -11.58 -6.79 17.45
CA LEU A 354 -11.48 -6.96 15.99
C LEU A 354 -11.49 -8.45 15.59
N PRO A 355 -12.61 -9.17 15.79
CA PRO A 355 -12.69 -10.58 15.43
C PRO A 355 -12.45 -10.78 13.93
N SER A 356 -11.82 -11.90 13.56
CA SER A 356 -11.55 -12.21 12.15
C SER A 356 -12.85 -12.30 11.35
N PRO A 357 -13.00 -11.56 10.24
CA PRO A 357 -14.21 -11.59 9.43
C PRO A 357 -14.36 -12.94 8.73
N GLU A 358 -15.61 -13.40 8.59
CA GLU A 358 -15.96 -14.53 7.73
C GLU A 358 -16.37 -13.99 6.36
N LEU A 359 -15.85 -14.60 5.29
CA LEU A 359 -16.25 -14.24 3.94
C LEU A 359 -17.50 -15.03 3.55
N ASP A 360 -18.64 -14.37 3.65
CA ASP A 360 -19.90 -14.88 3.13
C ASP A 360 -20.02 -14.68 1.60
N ASP A 361 -21.11 -15.18 1.03
CA ASP A 361 -21.35 -15.12 -0.42
C ASP A 361 -21.40 -13.68 -0.94
N GLU A 362 -22.02 -12.78 -0.18
CA GLU A 362 -22.15 -11.37 -0.57
C GLU A 362 -20.78 -10.70 -0.62
N THR A 363 -19.95 -10.94 0.38
CA THR A 363 -18.58 -10.43 0.45
C THR A 363 -17.72 -10.98 -0.68
N ILE A 364 -17.77 -12.30 -0.93
CA ILE A 364 -17.04 -12.92 -2.05
C ILE A 364 -17.49 -12.29 -3.38
N ARG A 365 -18.81 -12.15 -3.60
CA ARG A 365 -19.35 -11.50 -4.81
C ARG A 365 -18.89 -10.05 -4.94
N ARG A 366 -18.86 -9.29 -3.85
CA ARG A 366 -18.40 -7.89 -3.83
C ARG A 366 -16.94 -7.79 -4.27
N LEU A 367 -16.07 -8.63 -3.71
CA LEU A 367 -14.66 -8.71 -4.09
C LEU A 367 -14.49 -9.04 -5.59
N CYS A 368 -15.22 -10.05 -6.05
CA CYS A 368 -15.17 -10.47 -7.46
C CYS A 368 -15.71 -9.40 -8.41
N ARG A 369 -16.82 -8.76 -8.09
CA ARG A 369 -17.42 -7.68 -8.90
C ARG A 369 -16.50 -6.48 -9.01
N PHE A 370 -15.80 -6.11 -7.94
CA PHE A 370 -14.78 -5.07 -8.01
C PHE A 370 -13.69 -5.43 -9.04
N ALA A 371 -13.20 -6.67 -9.01
CA ALA A 371 -12.18 -7.13 -9.95
C ALA A 371 -12.67 -7.19 -11.41
N ILE A 372 -13.89 -7.69 -11.62
CA ILE A 372 -14.53 -7.77 -12.95
C ILE A 372 -14.75 -6.37 -13.54
N ALA A 373 -15.32 -5.45 -12.76
CA ALA A 373 -15.61 -4.07 -13.18
C ALA A 373 -14.33 -3.32 -13.60
N ASN A 374 -13.20 -3.64 -12.98
CA ASN A 374 -11.89 -3.06 -13.30
C ASN A 374 -11.07 -3.92 -14.28
N ARG A 375 -11.66 -4.95 -14.88
CA ARG A 375 -11.00 -5.86 -15.85
C ARG A 375 -9.69 -6.43 -15.32
N PHE A 376 -9.62 -6.71 -14.02
CA PHE A 376 -8.44 -7.20 -13.31
C PHE A 376 -7.19 -6.35 -13.56
N ARG A 377 -7.36 -5.02 -13.68
CA ARG A 377 -6.29 -4.04 -13.82
C ARG A 377 -6.51 -2.87 -12.87
N TRP A 378 -5.45 -2.47 -12.21
CA TRP A 378 -5.43 -1.27 -11.38
C TRP A 378 -4.08 -0.57 -11.52
N PRO A 379 -4.04 0.77 -11.64
CA PRO A 379 -5.18 1.67 -11.80
C PRO A 379 -5.90 1.44 -13.15
N PRO A 380 -7.15 1.90 -13.32
CA PRO A 380 -7.85 1.78 -14.60
C PRO A 380 -7.06 2.45 -15.74
N PRO A 381 -7.01 1.85 -16.95
CA PRO A 381 -6.35 2.46 -18.10
C PRO A 381 -6.91 3.85 -18.39
N GLY A 382 -6.02 4.81 -18.67
CA GLY A 382 -6.41 6.19 -18.99
C GLY A 382 -6.68 7.08 -17.76
N ARG A 383 -6.37 6.62 -16.54
CA ARG A 383 -6.39 7.49 -15.36
C ARG A 383 -5.48 8.71 -15.60
N ALA A 384 -6.05 9.90 -15.44
CA ALA A 384 -5.33 11.14 -15.63
C ALA A 384 -4.30 11.36 -14.51
N VAL A 385 -3.05 11.64 -14.89
CA VAL A 385 -2.02 12.09 -13.94
C VAL A 385 -2.22 13.57 -13.65
N ARG A 386 -2.26 13.96 -12.37
CA ARG A 386 -2.33 15.37 -11.96
C ARG A 386 -1.04 16.09 -12.39
N LYS A 387 -1.16 16.99 -13.37
CA LYS A 387 -0.01 17.73 -13.92
C LYS A 387 0.50 18.88 -13.04
N ALA A 388 -0.35 19.46 -12.19
CA ALA A 388 0.05 20.56 -11.30
C ALA A 388 -0.54 20.34 -9.91
N THR A 389 0.35 20.13 -8.94
CA THR A 389 0.02 19.78 -7.56
C THR A 389 0.37 20.91 -6.59
N ALA A 390 -0.20 20.89 -5.39
CA ALA A 390 0.21 21.77 -4.30
C ALA A 390 1.73 21.72 -4.05
N ARG A 391 2.32 20.52 -3.99
CA ARG A 391 3.77 20.28 -3.89
C ARG A 391 4.54 21.00 -5.00
N GLY A 392 4.12 20.85 -6.26
CA GLY A 392 4.77 21.51 -7.40
C GLY A 392 4.67 23.04 -7.37
N LEU A 393 3.52 23.57 -6.94
CA LEU A 393 3.30 25.01 -6.79
C LEU A 393 4.12 25.63 -5.66
N LEU A 394 4.35 24.90 -4.57
CA LEU A 394 5.25 25.31 -3.49
C LEU A 394 6.70 25.30 -3.96
N ALA A 395 7.13 24.22 -4.63
CA ALA A 395 8.49 24.13 -5.16
C ALA A 395 8.79 25.21 -6.19
N ALA A 396 7.79 25.62 -6.98
CA ALA A 396 7.93 26.71 -7.93
C ALA A 396 8.11 28.10 -7.27
N ARG A 397 7.73 28.27 -6.00
CA ARG A 397 7.85 29.52 -5.23
C ARG A 397 9.09 29.59 -4.34
N LEU A 398 9.37 28.50 -3.63
CA LEU A 398 10.42 28.44 -2.62
C LEU A 398 11.68 27.67 -3.09
N GLY A 399 11.67 27.16 -4.33
CA GLY A 399 12.71 26.27 -4.84
C GLY A 399 12.47 24.81 -4.45
N GLY A 400 13.45 23.95 -4.74
CA GLY A 400 13.39 22.52 -4.40
C GLY A 400 13.28 22.27 -2.90
N VAL A 401 12.72 21.11 -2.53
CA VAL A 401 12.60 20.70 -1.12
C VAL A 401 13.96 20.22 -0.61
N SER A 402 14.39 20.73 0.54
CA SER A 402 15.65 20.33 1.18
C SER A 402 15.43 19.19 2.18
N TRP A 403 16.30 18.18 2.14
CA TRP A 403 16.38 17.10 3.14
C TRP A 403 17.21 17.48 4.37
N ALA A 404 18.02 18.54 4.27
CA ALA A 404 18.80 19.03 5.39
C ALA A 404 17.88 19.64 6.45
N ALA A 405 18.30 19.53 7.72
CA ALA A 405 17.64 20.24 8.81
C ALA A 405 17.53 21.75 8.48
N PRO A 406 16.40 22.39 8.78
CA PRO A 406 16.33 23.83 8.67
C PRO A 406 17.36 24.46 9.62
N ALA A 407 18.03 25.51 9.14
CA ALA A 407 18.84 26.36 10.03
C ALA A 407 17.94 26.98 11.11
N SER A 408 18.52 27.31 12.27
CA SER A 408 17.80 27.95 13.38
C SER A 408 17.05 29.20 12.90
N GLY A 409 15.80 29.36 13.35
CA GLY A 409 14.93 30.48 13.01
C GLY A 409 13.46 30.12 13.21
N ASP A 410 12.58 31.03 12.79
CA ASP A 410 11.14 30.81 12.87
C ASP A 410 10.72 29.74 11.86
N LEU A 411 10.02 28.72 12.34
CA LEU A 411 9.52 27.61 11.55
C LEU A 411 8.01 27.58 11.58
N VAL A 412 7.42 27.28 10.43
CA VAL A 412 5.99 26.95 10.31
C VAL A 412 5.85 25.57 9.68
N GLY A 413 5.11 24.68 10.33
CA GLY A 413 4.74 23.40 9.76
C GLY A 413 3.69 23.56 8.67
N LEU A 414 3.77 22.77 7.62
CA LEU A 414 2.76 22.69 6.57
C LEU A 414 2.43 21.21 6.31
N SER A 415 1.25 20.77 6.74
CA SER A 415 0.72 19.44 6.40
C SER A 415 -0.44 19.57 5.43
N VAL A 416 -0.28 18.92 4.28
CA VAL A 416 -1.21 19.01 3.14
C VAL A 416 -1.64 17.61 2.76
N ALA A 417 -2.88 17.26 3.08
CA ALA A 417 -3.44 15.94 2.82
C ALA A 417 -3.85 15.75 1.34
N GLY A 418 -3.91 14.49 0.90
CA GLY A 418 -4.32 14.09 -0.45
C GLY A 418 -3.21 14.14 -1.50
N GLY A 419 -3.49 13.55 -2.68
CA GLY A 419 -2.54 13.47 -3.79
C GLY A 419 -2.04 14.84 -4.25
N GLY A 420 -0.73 14.98 -4.33
CA GLY A 420 -0.04 16.23 -4.59
C GLY A 420 0.29 17.06 -3.34
N GLY A 421 -0.06 16.55 -2.16
CA GLY A 421 0.26 17.12 -0.85
C GLY A 421 1.61 16.67 -0.28
N GLY A 422 1.78 16.80 1.04
CA GLY A 422 2.99 16.40 1.75
C GLY A 422 3.12 17.09 3.11
N GLN A 423 4.21 16.79 3.81
CA GLN A 423 4.56 17.38 5.08
C GLN A 423 5.90 18.13 4.96
N TRP A 424 5.91 19.39 5.37
CA TRP A 424 7.08 20.24 5.27
C TRP A 424 7.24 21.17 6.46
N SER A 425 8.49 21.56 6.69
CA SER A 425 8.86 22.67 7.57
C SER A 425 9.26 23.85 6.69
N ILE A 426 8.59 24.98 6.87
CA ILE A 426 8.88 26.22 6.17
C ILE A 426 9.77 27.06 7.07
N ARG A 427 10.98 27.37 6.60
CA ARG A 427 11.85 28.32 7.29
C ARG A 427 11.49 29.73 6.89
N CYS A 428 11.25 30.57 7.88
CA CYS A 428 10.89 31.97 7.70
C CYS A 428 12.09 32.87 8.01
N GLY A 429 12.22 33.95 7.25
CA GLY A 429 13.16 35.04 7.50
C GLY A 429 12.42 36.36 7.64
N VAL A 430 13.16 37.47 7.75
CA VAL A 430 12.61 38.83 7.96
C VAL A 430 11.59 39.25 6.88
N GLY A 431 11.71 38.70 5.66
CA GLY A 431 10.83 39.00 4.52
C GLY A 431 9.75 37.95 4.22
N GLY A 432 9.62 36.88 5.01
CA GLY A 432 8.65 35.80 4.79
C GLY A 432 9.26 34.41 4.60
N PRO A 433 8.55 33.47 3.95
CA PRO A 433 9.02 32.11 3.74
C PRO A 433 10.24 32.08 2.81
N VAL A 434 11.30 31.36 3.19
CA VAL A 434 12.59 31.36 2.47
C VAL A 434 12.92 30.00 1.87
N SER A 435 12.69 28.91 2.61
CA SER A 435 13.03 27.57 2.16
C SER A 435 12.06 26.52 2.69
N LEU A 436 11.89 25.45 1.91
CA LEU A 436 11.02 24.32 2.24
C LEU A 436 11.88 23.09 2.60
N HIS A 437 11.60 22.47 3.75
CA HIS A 437 12.33 21.32 4.26
C HIS A 437 11.39 20.12 4.42
N VAL A 438 11.89 18.91 4.18
CA VAL A 438 11.10 17.68 4.30
C VAL A 438 10.73 17.39 5.76
N GLY A 439 9.48 17.02 5.98
CA GLY A 439 8.96 16.58 7.27
C GLY A 439 8.36 17.73 8.09
N ALA A 440 7.41 17.38 8.93
CA ALA A 440 6.76 18.30 9.85
C ALA A 440 7.71 18.63 11.03
N PRO A 441 7.77 19.89 11.48
CA PRO A 441 8.54 20.25 12.67
C PRO A 441 7.88 19.64 13.92
N PRO A 442 8.51 19.67 15.11
CA PRO A 442 7.90 19.17 16.34
C PRO A 442 6.50 19.74 16.58
N SER A 443 5.62 18.94 17.17
CA SER A 443 4.18 19.22 17.36
C SER A 443 3.83 20.56 18.01
N VAL A 444 4.75 21.17 18.76
CA VAL A 444 4.59 22.50 19.39
C VAL A 444 4.75 23.68 18.43
N THR A 445 5.21 23.43 17.20
CA THR A 445 5.48 24.46 16.19
C THR A 445 4.19 24.93 15.53
N PRO A 446 3.97 26.25 15.32
CA PRO A 446 2.81 26.73 14.57
C PRO A 446 2.71 26.04 13.21
N SER A 447 1.53 25.53 12.88
CA SER A 447 1.36 24.71 11.68
C SER A 447 0.08 25.02 10.92
N ILE A 448 0.16 24.94 9.59
CA ILE A 448 -0.93 25.07 8.64
C ILE A 448 -1.34 23.65 8.23
N LEU A 449 -2.61 23.31 8.45
CA LEU A 449 -3.20 22.02 8.08
C LEU A 449 -4.26 22.26 7.00
N THR A 450 -4.15 21.58 5.86
CA THR A 450 -5.12 21.69 4.77
C THR A 450 -5.06 20.47 3.84
N ASN A 451 -5.78 20.50 2.72
CA ASN A 451 -5.69 19.50 1.66
C ASN A 451 -5.12 20.11 0.36
N ALA A 452 -4.62 19.25 -0.53
CA ALA A 452 -3.93 19.64 -1.75
C ALA A 452 -4.79 20.57 -2.64
N THR A 453 -6.08 20.26 -2.81
CA THR A 453 -6.98 21.06 -3.65
C THR A 453 -7.22 22.46 -3.09
N THR A 454 -7.36 22.59 -1.76
CA THR A 454 -7.53 23.89 -1.09
C THR A 454 -6.25 24.71 -1.22
N LEU A 455 -5.09 24.11 -0.94
CA LEU A 455 -3.82 24.83 -1.05
C LEU A 455 -3.54 25.25 -2.49
N GLU A 456 -3.82 24.40 -3.48
CA GLU A 456 -3.72 24.77 -4.89
C GLU A 456 -4.59 25.98 -5.24
N SER A 457 -5.82 26.01 -4.72
CA SER A 457 -6.75 27.13 -4.96
C SER A 457 -6.23 28.43 -4.34
N VAL A 458 -5.69 28.37 -3.11
CA VAL A 458 -5.07 29.51 -2.43
C VAL A 458 -3.84 30.00 -3.20
N LEU A 459 -2.93 29.08 -3.54
CA LEU A 459 -1.72 29.40 -4.27
C LEU A 459 -2.01 29.92 -5.70
N ARG A 460 -3.13 29.57 -6.31
CA ARG A 460 -3.52 30.13 -7.62
C ARG A 460 -4.28 31.46 -7.52
N GLY A 461 -4.59 31.92 -6.32
CA GLY A 461 -5.43 33.10 -6.10
C GLY A 461 -6.91 32.87 -6.43
N ALA A 462 -7.35 31.62 -6.57
CA ALA A 462 -8.76 31.29 -6.83
C ALA A 462 -9.64 31.49 -5.59
N ILE A 463 -9.06 31.36 -4.40
CA ILE A 463 -9.64 31.74 -3.11
C ILE A 463 -8.58 32.45 -2.28
N SER A 464 -8.98 33.38 -1.40
CA SER A 464 -8.04 33.94 -0.44
C SER A 464 -7.77 32.96 0.70
N SER A 465 -6.58 33.02 1.27
CA SER A 465 -6.19 32.33 2.50
C SER A 465 -7.19 32.57 3.64
N ARG A 466 -7.60 33.82 3.86
CA ARG A 466 -8.63 34.19 4.84
C ARG A 466 -9.96 33.47 4.58
N ALA A 467 -10.45 33.47 3.34
CA ALA A 467 -11.68 32.77 3.00
C ALA A 467 -11.57 31.25 3.20
N ALA A 468 -10.38 30.67 2.97
CA ALA A 468 -10.14 29.26 3.22
C ALA A 468 -10.16 28.91 4.73
N VAL A 469 -9.59 29.79 5.58
CA VAL A 469 -9.66 29.66 7.04
C VAL A 469 -11.08 29.84 7.56
N ASP A 470 -11.79 30.88 7.10
CA ASP A 470 -13.16 31.20 7.53
C ASP A 470 -14.15 30.06 7.19
N ARG A 471 -13.88 29.30 6.11
CA ARG A 471 -14.66 28.12 5.70
C ARG A 471 -14.23 26.82 6.38
N GLY A 472 -13.20 26.84 7.22
CA GLY A 472 -12.62 25.66 7.86
C GLY A 472 -11.84 24.74 6.91
N ALA A 473 -11.53 25.18 5.68
CA ALA A 473 -10.74 24.41 4.72
C ALA A 473 -9.23 24.48 5.00
N VAL A 474 -8.81 25.45 5.81
CA VAL A 474 -7.47 25.57 6.39
C VAL A 474 -7.61 25.68 7.90
N SER A 475 -6.87 24.86 8.64
CA SER A 475 -6.74 24.95 10.09
C SER A 475 -5.36 25.49 10.46
N LEU A 476 -5.32 26.48 11.35
CA LEU A 476 -4.09 27.07 11.88
C LEU A 476 -3.91 26.63 13.32
N THR A 477 -2.77 26.02 13.61
CA THR A 477 -2.43 25.49 14.94
C THR A 477 -1.21 26.20 15.50
N GLY A 478 -1.07 26.18 16.82
CA GLY A 478 0.01 26.84 17.55
C GLY A 478 -0.31 26.92 19.04
N ALA A 479 0.73 27.10 19.86
CA ALA A 479 0.62 27.14 21.32
C ALA A 479 -0.28 28.28 21.84
N ASP A 480 -0.31 29.39 21.11
CA ASP A 480 -1.11 30.58 21.41
C ASP A 480 -1.66 31.25 20.13
N ASP A 481 -2.46 32.30 20.30
CA ASP A 481 -3.06 33.03 19.19
C ASP A 481 -2.02 33.78 18.35
N GLU A 482 -0.87 34.16 18.92
CA GLU A 482 0.20 34.80 18.17
C GLU A 482 0.84 33.84 17.18
N SER A 483 1.12 32.61 17.63
CA SER A 483 1.62 31.50 16.82
C SER A 483 0.67 31.16 15.68
N ARG A 484 -0.64 31.12 15.95
CA ARG A 484 -1.67 30.88 14.91
C ARG A 484 -1.74 32.03 13.91
N ARG A 485 -1.67 33.29 14.38
CA ARG A 485 -1.60 34.48 13.51
C ARG A 485 -0.34 34.46 12.64
N PHE A 486 0.79 33.99 13.19
CA PHE A 486 2.03 33.85 12.44
C PHE A 486 1.88 32.82 11.32
N ALA A 487 1.34 31.63 11.58
CA ALA A 487 1.04 30.63 10.56
C ALA A 487 0.12 31.19 9.44
N GLY A 488 -0.92 31.95 9.82
CA GLY A 488 -1.80 32.62 8.87
C GLY A 488 -1.08 33.63 7.97
N LYS A 489 -0.20 34.47 8.54
CA LYS A 489 0.63 35.41 7.77
C LYS A 489 1.55 34.69 6.79
N ILE A 490 2.14 33.55 7.18
CA ILE A 490 2.98 32.76 6.27
C ILE A 490 2.16 32.22 5.10
N LEU A 491 0.92 31.75 5.33
CA LEU A 491 0.04 31.33 4.25
C LEU A 491 -0.30 32.47 3.28
N ASP A 492 -0.58 33.67 3.80
CA ASP A 492 -0.84 34.87 2.98
C ASP A 492 0.38 35.20 2.09
N LEU A 493 1.57 35.16 2.68
CA LEU A 493 2.82 35.42 1.96
C LEU A 493 3.06 34.39 0.86
N LEU A 494 2.86 33.10 1.13
CA LEU A 494 2.95 32.04 0.12
C LEU A 494 1.97 32.26 -1.04
N ALA A 495 0.75 32.68 -0.75
CA ALA A 495 -0.26 32.97 -1.78
C ALA A 495 0.14 34.16 -2.66
N SER A 496 0.77 35.18 -2.06
CA SER A 496 1.23 36.39 -2.77
C SER A 496 2.57 36.24 -3.50
N THR A 497 3.38 35.24 -3.15
CA THR A 497 4.68 35.00 -3.80
C THR A 497 4.45 34.49 -5.23
N PRO A 498 4.92 35.21 -6.27
CA PRO A 498 4.84 34.73 -7.65
C PRO A 498 5.72 33.49 -7.82
N ALA A 499 5.35 32.60 -8.74
CA ALA A 499 6.23 31.51 -9.13
C ALA A 499 7.53 32.09 -9.74
N ALA A 500 8.69 31.58 -9.33
CA ALA A 500 9.98 32.02 -9.88
C ALA A 500 9.98 31.88 -11.41
N SER A 501 10.44 32.92 -12.12
CA SER A 501 10.48 32.91 -13.57
C SER A 501 11.43 31.82 -14.08
N THR A 502 11.16 31.25 -15.25
CA THR A 502 12.04 30.25 -15.87
C THR A 502 13.48 30.73 -16.07
N ARG A 503 13.70 32.05 -16.13
CA ARG A 503 15.04 32.66 -16.24
C ARG A 503 15.85 32.61 -14.94
N ASP A 504 15.20 32.61 -13.78
CA ASP A 504 15.91 32.54 -12.48
C ASP A 504 16.38 31.10 -12.16
N ARG A 505 15.82 30.10 -12.84
CA ARG A 505 16.18 28.68 -12.67
C ARG A 505 17.50 28.29 -13.34
N GLU A 506 17.84 28.93 -14.47
CA GLU A 506 19.13 28.69 -15.15
C GLU A 506 20.32 29.25 -14.34
N ALA A 507 20.10 30.31 -13.55
CA ALA A 507 21.13 30.87 -12.67
C ALA A 507 21.49 29.94 -11.49
N VAL A 508 20.57 29.06 -11.06
CA VAL A 508 20.82 28.06 -10.00
C VAL A 508 21.25 26.71 -10.60
N GLY A 509 20.77 26.36 -11.79
CA GLY A 509 21.17 25.15 -12.53
C GLY A 509 22.59 25.21 -13.11
N GLY A 510 23.11 26.41 -13.40
CA GLY A 510 24.45 26.62 -13.97
C GLY A 510 25.62 26.24 -13.05
N PHE A 511 25.39 26.06 -11.74
CA PHE A 511 26.46 25.69 -10.80
C PHE A 511 26.64 24.17 -10.65
N VAL A 512 25.65 23.36 -11.03
CA VAL A 512 25.72 21.88 -10.91
C VAL A 512 26.35 21.23 -12.15
N ALA A 513 26.45 21.95 -13.28
CA ALA A 513 27.11 21.47 -14.49
C ALA A 513 28.63 21.73 -14.54
N ALA A 514 29.21 22.43 -13.56
CA ALA A 514 30.64 22.76 -13.51
C ALA A 514 31.47 21.84 -12.57
N VAL A 515 30.85 20.84 -11.94
CA VAL A 515 31.53 19.82 -11.10
C VAL A 515 31.00 18.42 -11.42
N ARG A 516 31.02 18.06 -12.71
CA ARG A 516 30.96 16.68 -13.17
C ARG A 516 32.16 16.36 -14.04
#